data_AF-A0A7S0BCT2-F1
#
_entry.id   AF-A0A7S0BCT2-F1
#
_cell.length_a   1.000
_cell.length_b   1.000
_cell.length_c   1.000
_cell.angle_alpha   90.00
_cell.angle_beta   90.00
_cell.angle_gamma   90.00
#
_symmetry.space_group_name_H-M   'P 1'
#
loop_
_entity.id
_entity.type
_entity.pdbx_description
1 polymer ?
#
loop_
_entity_poly.entity_id
_entity_poly.type
_entity_poly.pdbx_seq_one_letter_code
_entity_poly.pdbx_strand_id
1 'polypeptide(L)'
;REWLRQLPPPRATTILVENIPPEERSDTKLLQCFEEIFKRDAVLSAHVVRRTGHLPELVAAAEAARHRLTEAEAEWGRSGRATDKRPTHVVRGGQKVDSIFCYGEEAKRAEQAVEEMQQGIRRAIGTARSNLMAGSGFVTFRRRRDAVLALSLNIRRSDAELQLSVPPDPQDVVYSDLAQEPNEAMAWQCVGNLCIGAVFFLFTPITVGIISITRLQTLQKVVPLFDTIVQKYPQLHATWDGIVGSFVLNLVMGFVPTFFALIFTHFFALKSELWRQQRVQRWYFYFLLVFVLLVTAISSSFALIYLEVFHNPASVFTLLASSLSGTAHFYMKYIMLQWAVEALELTRYINLIKFLLYRTVNDQERARQLSEPEDQDYSGIGARSARLTLLLVIVLVFCTISPVICLLGLLYFVQCRACYGYLLLFAEGRKRDLGGVFWCTQLKHVQLGMFIYVAVMVGELLEQSATMRPGLVAAGAFAILVPSYMHFSSIGWEQLSLEEAQACDDQPEQKACCGTYEQPELTALPSRLAG
;
A
#
# COMPACT_ATOMS: atom_id res chain seq x y z
N ARG A 1 -20.36 -4.90 6.08
CA ARG A 1 -20.77 -6.30 5.77
C ARG A 1 -21.57 -6.42 4.48
N GLU A 2 -22.40 -5.44 4.09
CA GLU A 2 -23.13 -5.48 2.82
C GLU A 2 -22.23 -5.69 1.59
N TRP A 3 -21.05 -5.05 1.56
CA TRP A 3 -20.03 -5.29 0.54
C TRP A 3 -19.65 -6.77 0.40
N LEU A 4 -19.44 -7.49 1.52
CA LEU A 4 -19.16 -8.92 1.47
C LEU A 4 -20.34 -9.65 0.84
N ARG A 5 -21.59 -9.35 1.23
CA ARG A 5 -22.78 -10.00 0.66
C ARG A 5 -22.92 -9.81 -0.86
N GLN A 6 -22.45 -8.68 -1.38
CA GLN A 6 -22.46 -8.33 -2.81
C GLN A 6 -21.19 -8.76 -3.57
N LEU A 7 -20.30 -9.52 -2.93
CA LEU A 7 -19.07 -9.97 -3.58
C LEU A 7 -19.40 -10.99 -4.68
N PRO A 8 -19.02 -10.73 -5.95
CA PRO A 8 -19.32 -11.63 -7.05
C PRO A 8 -18.39 -12.86 -7.06
N PRO A 9 -18.83 -13.99 -7.63
CA PRO A 9 -17.94 -15.10 -7.98
C PRO A 9 -16.95 -14.67 -9.09
N PRO A 10 -15.73 -15.25 -9.17
CA PRO A 10 -15.25 -16.38 -8.38
C PRO A 10 -14.73 -16.01 -6.97
N ARG A 11 -14.46 -14.74 -6.67
CA ARG A 11 -13.85 -14.33 -5.39
C ARG A 11 -14.66 -14.74 -4.15
N ALA A 12 -15.99 -14.73 -4.25
CA ALA A 12 -16.85 -15.15 -3.15
C ALA A 12 -16.84 -16.66 -2.88
N THR A 13 -16.54 -17.48 -3.89
CA THR A 13 -16.61 -18.95 -3.81
C THR A 13 -15.24 -19.61 -3.83
N THR A 14 -14.16 -18.86 -4.02
CA THR A 14 -12.78 -19.37 -4.01
C THR A 14 -12.10 -19.12 -2.66
N ILE A 15 -11.21 -20.04 -2.28
CA ILE A 15 -10.26 -19.90 -1.17
C ILE A 15 -8.82 -19.97 -1.70
N LEU A 16 -7.90 -19.25 -1.05
CA LEU A 16 -6.46 -19.38 -1.25
C LEU A 16 -5.90 -20.37 -0.22
N VAL A 17 -5.19 -21.38 -0.70
CA VAL A 17 -4.50 -22.41 0.08
C VAL A 17 -2.99 -22.17 -0.02
N GLU A 18 -2.32 -22.02 1.11
CA GLU A 18 -0.87 -21.86 1.22
C GLU A 18 -0.26 -23.05 1.95
N ASN A 19 1.05 -23.25 1.79
CA ASN A 19 1.82 -24.36 2.40
C ASN A 19 1.27 -25.76 2.07
N ILE A 20 0.99 -26.01 0.79
CA ILE A 20 0.58 -27.32 0.28
C ILE A 20 1.77 -28.30 0.38
N PRO A 21 1.57 -29.49 1.02
CA PRO A 21 2.59 -30.53 1.11
C PRO A 21 3.05 -30.99 -0.29
N PRO A 22 4.34 -31.32 -0.48
CA PRO A 22 4.90 -31.66 -1.79
C PRO A 22 4.19 -32.83 -2.48
N GLU A 23 3.60 -33.75 -1.71
CA GLU A 23 2.85 -34.89 -2.22
C GLU A 23 1.53 -34.49 -2.89
N GLU A 24 0.92 -33.39 -2.44
CA GLU A 24 -0.40 -32.87 -2.85
C GLU A 24 -0.29 -31.69 -3.84
N ARG A 25 0.91 -31.32 -4.27
CA ARG A 25 1.17 -30.23 -5.24
C ARG A 25 0.81 -30.64 -6.68
N SER A 26 -0.47 -30.85 -6.94
CA SER A 26 -1.03 -31.07 -8.26
C SER A 26 -2.50 -30.68 -8.27
N ASP A 27 -2.98 -30.08 -9.35
CA ASP A 27 -4.38 -29.66 -9.52
C ASP A 27 -5.36 -30.81 -9.20
N THR A 28 -5.06 -32.03 -9.67
CA THR A 28 -5.91 -33.21 -9.44
C THR A 28 -5.86 -33.73 -8.01
N LYS A 29 -4.68 -33.72 -7.38
CA LYS A 29 -4.52 -34.19 -5.99
C LYS A 29 -5.11 -33.22 -4.98
N LEU A 30 -4.93 -31.92 -5.22
CA LEU A 30 -5.55 -30.88 -4.40
C LEU A 30 -7.08 -30.96 -4.50
N LEU A 31 -7.60 -31.14 -5.71
CA LEU A 31 -9.04 -31.37 -5.91
C LEU A 31 -9.52 -32.60 -5.13
N GLN A 32 -8.84 -33.74 -5.26
CA GLN A 32 -9.18 -34.98 -4.54
C GLN A 32 -9.17 -34.79 -3.02
N CYS A 33 -8.16 -34.10 -2.47
CA CYS A 33 -8.05 -33.80 -1.04
C CYS A 33 -9.28 -33.04 -0.54
N PHE A 34 -9.70 -31.99 -1.24
CA PHE A 34 -10.90 -31.23 -0.87
C PHE A 34 -12.21 -31.98 -1.17
N GLU A 35 -12.27 -32.85 -2.18
CA GLU A 35 -13.42 -33.73 -2.46
C GLU A 35 -13.57 -34.92 -1.50
N GLU A 36 -12.53 -35.25 -0.75
CA GLU A 36 -12.60 -36.23 0.35
C GLU A 36 -13.15 -35.58 1.63
N ILE A 37 -12.76 -34.32 1.88
CA ILE A 37 -13.20 -33.54 3.04
C ILE A 37 -14.64 -33.03 2.85
N PHE A 38 -14.93 -32.49 1.67
CA PHE A 38 -16.25 -31.99 1.28
C PHE A 38 -16.88 -32.97 0.30
N LYS A 39 -18.21 -33.06 0.24
CA LYS A 39 -18.88 -33.89 -0.79
C LYS A 39 -18.40 -33.47 -2.18
N ARG A 40 -18.20 -34.41 -3.11
CA ARG A 40 -17.75 -34.16 -4.51
C ARG A 40 -18.52 -33.05 -5.23
N ASP A 41 -19.80 -32.86 -4.90
CA ASP A 41 -20.63 -31.80 -5.46
C ASP A 41 -20.35 -30.39 -4.90
N ALA A 42 -19.50 -30.23 -3.89
CA ALA A 42 -19.19 -28.92 -3.31
C ALA A 42 -18.05 -28.20 -4.05
N VAL A 43 -17.04 -28.93 -4.54
CA VAL A 43 -15.85 -28.35 -5.18
C VAL A 43 -16.07 -28.25 -6.70
N LEU A 44 -15.76 -27.09 -7.28
CA LEU A 44 -15.86 -26.83 -8.72
C LEU A 44 -14.52 -27.07 -9.44
N SER A 45 -13.45 -26.48 -8.93
CA SER A 45 -12.11 -26.61 -9.50
C SER A 45 -11.02 -26.32 -8.47
N ALA A 46 -9.80 -26.81 -8.73
CA ALA A 46 -8.61 -26.50 -7.96
C ALA A 46 -7.45 -26.19 -8.91
N HIS A 47 -6.71 -25.12 -8.64
CA HIS A 47 -5.59 -24.65 -9.46
C HIS A 47 -4.38 -24.39 -8.56
N VAL A 48 -3.31 -25.15 -8.73
CA VAL A 48 -2.04 -24.93 -8.03
C VAL A 48 -1.23 -23.88 -8.78
N VAL A 49 -0.66 -22.92 -8.06
CA VAL A 49 0.21 -21.87 -8.60
C VAL A 49 1.47 -22.52 -9.15
N ARG A 50 1.92 -22.08 -10.32
CA ARG A 50 3.06 -22.66 -11.04
C ARG A 50 4.21 -21.69 -11.09
N ARG A 51 5.43 -22.20 -10.98
CA ARG A 51 6.67 -21.46 -11.18
C ARG A 51 6.88 -21.25 -12.67
N THR A 52 6.55 -20.05 -13.14
CA THR A 52 6.62 -19.67 -14.55
C THR A 52 7.96 -19.03 -14.92
N GLY A 53 8.84 -18.75 -13.96
CA GLY A 53 10.18 -18.22 -14.20
C GLY A 53 10.13 -16.87 -14.92
N HIS A 54 10.78 -16.77 -16.08
CA HIS A 54 10.84 -15.54 -16.88
C HIS A 54 9.66 -15.40 -17.86
N LEU A 55 8.67 -16.29 -17.84
CA LEU A 55 7.50 -16.21 -18.72
C LEU A 55 6.72 -14.90 -18.57
N PRO A 56 6.48 -14.34 -17.37
CA PRO A 56 5.81 -13.04 -17.24
C PRO A 56 6.57 -11.91 -17.94
N GLU A 57 7.91 -11.94 -17.90
CA GLU A 57 8.76 -10.95 -18.59
C GLU A 57 8.66 -11.09 -20.11
N LEU A 58 8.62 -12.33 -20.63
CA LEU A 58 8.42 -12.59 -22.06
C LEU A 58 7.03 -12.16 -22.52
N VAL A 59 5.99 -12.42 -21.73
CA VAL A 59 4.62 -11.97 -22.02
C VAL A 59 4.55 -10.45 -22.03
N ALA A 60 5.13 -9.78 -21.03
CA ALA A 60 5.19 -8.31 -20.99
C ALA A 60 5.98 -7.73 -22.17
N ALA A 61 7.08 -8.37 -22.59
CA ALA A 61 7.84 -7.99 -23.77
C ALA A 61 7.04 -8.18 -25.06
N ALA A 62 6.30 -9.28 -25.19
CA ALA A 62 5.42 -9.54 -26.33
C ALA A 62 4.26 -8.53 -26.40
N GLU A 63 3.62 -8.22 -25.28
CA GLU A 63 2.59 -7.18 -25.20
C GLU A 63 3.15 -5.79 -25.54
N ALA A 64 4.34 -5.46 -25.05
CA ALA A 64 5.00 -4.20 -25.40
C ALA A 64 5.34 -4.11 -26.90
N ALA A 65 5.82 -5.19 -27.52
CA ALA A 65 6.07 -5.26 -28.95
C ALA A 65 4.77 -5.14 -29.77
N ARG A 66 3.70 -5.83 -29.34
CA ARG A 66 2.37 -5.75 -29.94
C ARG A 66 1.80 -4.33 -29.84
N HIS A 67 1.99 -3.67 -28.71
CA HIS A 67 1.57 -2.29 -28.51
C HIS A 67 2.28 -1.34 -29.49
N ARG A 68 3.61 -1.45 -29.64
CA ARG A 68 4.38 -0.65 -30.60
C ARG A 68 3.90 -0.85 -32.04
N LEU A 69 3.56 -2.09 -32.41
CA LEU A 69 3.01 -2.39 -33.72
C LEU A 69 1.64 -1.73 -33.91
N THR A 70 0.75 -1.81 -32.92
CA THR A 70 -0.57 -1.16 -32.98
C THR A 70 -0.45 0.37 -33.04
N GLU A 71 0.51 0.96 -32.34
CA GLU A 71 0.82 2.40 -32.45
C GLU A 71 1.25 2.76 -33.88
N ALA A 72 2.20 2.02 -34.46
CA ALA A 72 2.65 2.25 -35.84
C ALA A 72 1.51 2.06 -36.87
N GLU A 73 0.64 1.06 -36.68
CA GLU A 73 -0.55 0.87 -37.52
C GLU A 73 -1.55 2.03 -37.36
N ALA A 74 -1.73 2.56 -36.15
CA ALA A 74 -2.60 3.69 -35.87
C ALA A 74 -2.07 4.99 -36.50
N GLU A 75 -0.77 5.25 -36.44
CA GLU A 75 -0.11 6.37 -37.13
C GLU A 75 -0.34 6.29 -38.65
N TRP A 76 -0.20 5.09 -39.23
CA TRP A 76 -0.47 4.87 -40.65
C TRP A 76 -1.97 5.03 -40.98
N GLY A 77 -2.85 4.66 -40.06
CA GLY A 77 -4.28 4.93 -40.14
C GLY A 77 -4.60 6.43 -40.19
N ARG A 78 -4.01 7.22 -39.29
CA ARG A 78 -4.17 8.70 -39.27
C ARG A 78 -3.67 9.37 -40.54
N SER A 79 -2.65 8.80 -41.19
CA SER A 79 -2.11 9.32 -42.45
C SER A 79 -2.93 8.93 -43.70
N GLY A 80 -4.08 8.26 -43.52
CA GLY A 80 -4.97 7.82 -44.59
C GLY A 80 -4.52 6.53 -45.27
N ARG A 81 -3.66 5.73 -44.62
CA ARG A 81 -3.04 4.50 -45.15
C ARG A 81 -2.35 4.71 -46.51
N ALA A 82 -1.88 5.92 -46.79
CA ALA A 82 -1.11 6.20 -48.00
C ALA A 82 0.21 5.42 -47.99
N THR A 83 0.55 4.78 -49.12
CA THR A 83 1.76 3.97 -49.26
C THR A 83 3.04 4.78 -49.00
N ASP A 84 3.03 6.06 -49.38
CA ASP A 84 4.16 6.98 -49.24
C ASP A 84 4.35 7.51 -47.80
N LYS A 85 3.33 7.36 -46.94
CA LYS A 85 3.34 7.84 -45.54
C LYS A 85 3.44 6.70 -44.54
N ARG A 86 4.07 5.59 -44.93
CA ARG A 86 4.30 4.46 -44.04
C ARG A 86 5.34 4.85 -42.97
N PRO A 87 5.06 4.64 -41.68
CA PRO A 87 5.95 5.08 -40.61
C PRO A 87 7.29 4.34 -40.67
N THR A 88 8.38 5.09 -40.50
CA THR A 88 9.74 4.56 -40.45
C THR A 88 10.43 5.01 -39.17
N HIS A 89 11.29 4.17 -38.61
CA HIS A 89 12.13 4.52 -37.47
C HIS A 89 13.59 4.19 -37.75
N VAL A 90 14.49 4.81 -36.98
CA VAL A 90 15.93 4.59 -37.10
C VAL A 90 16.34 3.57 -36.04
N VAL A 91 16.88 2.44 -36.48
CA VAL A 91 17.41 1.40 -35.58
C VAL A 91 18.80 1.82 -35.10
N ARG A 92 19.27 1.26 -33.97
CA ARG A 92 20.66 1.36 -33.51
C ARG A 92 21.62 0.96 -34.64
N GLY A 93 22.21 1.96 -35.31
CA GLY A 93 22.99 1.79 -36.54
C GLY A 93 22.68 2.82 -37.65
N GLY A 94 21.67 3.67 -37.47
CA GLY A 94 21.38 4.79 -38.39
C GLY A 94 20.55 4.41 -39.63
N GLN A 95 20.18 3.13 -39.77
CA GLN A 95 19.38 2.65 -40.89
C GLN A 95 17.89 2.95 -40.65
N LYS A 96 17.25 3.58 -41.63
CA LYS A 96 15.79 3.79 -41.65
C LYS A 96 15.12 2.50 -42.10
N VAL A 97 14.29 1.93 -41.22
CA VAL A 97 13.52 0.72 -41.51
C VAL A 97 12.03 1.00 -41.38
N ASP A 98 11.23 0.21 -42.08
CA ASP A 98 9.78 0.20 -41.97
C ASP A 98 9.37 -0.26 -40.56
N SER A 99 8.72 0.63 -39.82
CA SER A 99 8.31 0.37 -38.44
C SER A 99 7.31 -0.78 -38.33
N ILE A 100 6.37 -0.89 -39.27
CA ILE A 100 5.33 -1.91 -39.23
C ILE A 100 5.93 -3.29 -39.49
N PHE A 101 6.84 -3.39 -40.46
CA PHE A 101 7.52 -4.66 -40.76
C PHE A 101 8.43 -5.08 -39.60
N CYS A 102 9.25 -4.16 -39.09
CA CYS A 102 10.20 -4.44 -38.01
C CYS A 102 9.48 -4.84 -36.71
N TYR A 103 8.49 -4.05 -36.26
CA TYR A 103 7.70 -4.38 -35.07
C TYR A 103 6.84 -5.63 -35.29
N GLY A 104 6.43 -5.92 -36.53
CA GLY A 104 5.70 -7.15 -36.88
C GLY A 104 6.55 -8.39 -36.71
N GLU A 105 7.80 -8.34 -37.17
CA GLU A 105 8.79 -9.40 -36.93
C GLU A 105 9.14 -9.53 -35.44
N GLU A 106 9.34 -8.42 -34.73
CA GLU A 106 9.63 -8.41 -33.29
C GLU A 106 8.47 -9.03 -32.48
N ALA A 107 7.23 -8.61 -32.75
CA ALA A 107 6.04 -9.14 -32.09
C ALA A 107 5.86 -10.63 -32.36
N LYS A 108 6.02 -11.08 -33.62
CA LYS A 108 5.94 -12.51 -33.97
C LYS A 108 7.00 -13.34 -33.24
N ARG A 109 8.25 -12.86 -33.18
CA ARG A 109 9.32 -13.57 -32.47
C ARG A 109 9.05 -13.64 -30.97
N ALA A 110 8.55 -12.57 -30.39
CA ALA A 110 8.19 -12.53 -28.97
C ALA A 110 7.01 -13.47 -28.66
N GLU A 111 5.97 -13.48 -29.49
CA GLU A 111 4.83 -14.40 -29.38
C GLU A 111 5.25 -15.87 -29.53
N GLN A 112 6.12 -16.18 -30.49
CA GLN A 112 6.69 -17.53 -30.64
C GLN A 112 7.47 -17.98 -29.40
N ALA A 113 8.32 -17.11 -28.84
CA ALA A 113 9.07 -17.42 -27.62
C ALA A 113 8.14 -17.70 -26.42
N VAL A 114 7.04 -16.95 -26.30
CA VAL A 114 6.00 -17.20 -25.28
C VAL A 114 5.34 -18.55 -25.50
N GLU A 115 4.91 -18.86 -26.73
CA GLU A 115 4.25 -20.13 -27.06
C GLU A 115 5.16 -21.33 -26.80
N GLU A 116 6.43 -21.26 -27.20
CA GLU A 116 7.42 -22.31 -26.95
C GLU A 116 7.59 -22.59 -25.45
N MET A 117 7.71 -21.53 -24.64
CA MET A 117 7.86 -21.66 -23.20
C MET A 117 6.57 -22.18 -22.53
N GLN A 118 5.40 -21.70 -22.95
CA GLN A 118 4.10 -22.22 -22.50
C GLN A 118 3.94 -23.71 -22.82
N GLN A 119 4.32 -24.15 -24.04
CA GLN A 119 4.30 -25.55 -24.43
C GLN A 119 5.27 -26.38 -23.61
N GLY A 120 6.48 -25.87 -23.34
CA GLY A 120 7.46 -26.51 -22.46
C GLY A 120 6.90 -26.76 -21.06
N ILE A 121 6.25 -25.76 -20.46
CA ILE A 121 5.60 -25.87 -19.15
C ILE A 121 4.44 -26.87 -19.20
N ARG A 122 3.57 -26.82 -20.22
CA ARG A 122 2.46 -27.79 -20.39
C ARG A 122 2.93 -29.24 -20.48
N ARG A 123 4.02 -29.50 -21.22
CA ARG A 123 4.64 -30.85 -21.30
C ARG A 123 5.24 -31.27 -19.96
N ALA A 124 5.88 -30.35 -19.25
CA ALA A 124 6.48 -30.63 -17.95
C ALA A 124 5.42 -30.92 -16.85
N ILE A 125 4.23 -30.34 -16.96
CA ILE A 125 3.08 -30.66 -16.09
C ILE A 125 2.64 -32.12 -16.28
N GLY A 126 2.49 -32.56 -17.54
CA GLY A 126 2.09 -33.93 -17.86
C GLY A 126 3.07 -35.01 -17.38
N THR A 127 4.34 -34.64 -17.13
CA THR A 127 5.37 -35.54 -16.58
C THR A 127 5.51 -35.46 -15.05
N ALA A 128 4.60 -34.75 -14.37
CA ALA A 128 4.54 -34.63 -12.91
C ALA A 128 5.85 -34.19 -12.25
N ARG A 129 6.62 -33.29 -12.89
CA ARG A 129 7.80 -32.71 -12.26
C ARG A 129 7.38 -31.80 -11.10
N SER A 130 7.57 -32.27 -9.86
CA SER A 130 7.16 -31.55 -8.63
C SER A 130 7.77 -30.16 -8.49
N ASN A 131 8.91 -29.90 -9.14
CA ASN A 131 9.65 -28.64 -9.00
C ASN A 131 8.98 -27.42 -9.67
N LEU A 132 7.97 -27.63 -10.51
CA LEU A 132 7.22 -26.54 -11.16
C LEU A 132 5.98 -26.10 -10.37
N MET A 133 5.49 -26.94 -9.47
CA MET A 133 4.28 -26.67 -8.69
C MET A 133 4.66 -25.99 -7.38
N ALA A 134 4.07 -24.83 -7.11
CA ALA A 134 4.30 -24.10 -5.88
C ALA A 134 3.54 -24.72 -4.70
N GLY A 135 3.85 -24.26 -3.49
CA GLY A 135 3.12 -24.61 -2.27
C GLY A 135 1.81 -23.84 -2.09
N SER A 136 1.34 -23.10 -3.11
CA SER A 136 0.15 -22.25 -3.04
C SER A 136 -0.84 -22.61 -4.15
N GLY A 137 -2.13 -22.46 -3.91
CA GLY A 137 -3.17 -22.79 -4.88
C GLY A 137 -4.53 -22.18 -4.53
N PHE A 138 -5.45 -22.24 -5.48
CA PHE A 138 -6.81 -21.74 -5.35
C PHE A 138 -7.80 -22.89 -5.47
N VAL A 139 -8.77 -22.96 -4.57
CA VAL A 139 -9.86 -23.95 -4.61
C VAL A 139 -11.17 -23.21 -4.72
N THR A 140 -11.92 -23.46 -5.79
CA THR A 140 -13.21 -22.82 -6.07
C THR A 140 -14.33 -23.80 -5.74
N PHE A 141 -15.27 -23.36 -4.92
CA PHE A 141 -16.47 -24.10 -4.56
C PHE A 141 -17.65 -23.69 -5.45
N ARG A 142 -18.69 -24.54 -5.50
CA ARG A 142 -19.95 -24.21 -6.16
C ARG A 142 -20.79 -23.21 -5.35
N ARG A 143 -20.73 -23.28 -4.02
CA ARG A 143 -21.52 -22.45 -3.10
C ARG A 143 -20.62 -21.63 -2.20
N ARG A 144 -21.08 -20.45 -1.82
CA ARG A 144 -20.34 -19.53 -0.94
C ARG A 144 -20.21 -20.08 0.47
N ARG A 145 -21.26 -20.71 0.99
CA ARG A 145 -21.26 -21.30 2.34
C ARG A 145 -20.15 -22.35 2.49
N ASP A 146 -19.85 -23.11 1.44
CA ASP A 146 -18.86 -24.19 1.49
C ASP A 146 -17.44 -23.59 1.57
N ALA A 147 -17.19 -22.49 0.86
CA ALA A 147 -15.94 -21.72 0.96
C ALA A 147 -15.75 -21.09 2.35
N VAL A 148 -16.80 -20.48 2.91
CA VAL A 148 -16.76 -19.90 4.26
C VAL A 148 -16.58 -20.98 5.32
N LEU A 149 -17.24 -22.13 5.16
CA LEU A 149 -17.06 -23.29 6.03
C LEU A 149 -15.61 -23.78 5.99
N ALA A 150 -15.02 -23.92 4.80
CA ALA A 150 -13.62 -24.32 4.66
C ALA A 150 -12.66 -23.40 5.42
N LEU A 151 -12.85 -22.07 5.33
CA LEU A 151 -12.03 -21.10 6.06
C LEU A 151 -12.13 -21.22 7.60
N SER A 152 -13.23 -21.80 8.11
CA SER A 152 -13.46 -21.98 9.55
C SER A 152 -13.00 -23.33 10.10
N LEU A 153 -12.64 -24.28 9.22
CA LEU A 153 -12.24 -25.63 9.60
C LEU A 153 -10.73 -25.72 9.77
N ASN A 154 -10.29 -26.44 10.81
CA ASN A 154 -8.91 -26.90 10.88
C ASN A 154 -8.77 -28.23 10.13
N ILE A 155 -8.19 -28.19 8.93
CA ILE A 155 -8.10 -29.36 8.04
C ILE A 155 -6.99 -30.33 8.48
N ARG A 156 -5.89 -29.80 9.03
CA ARG A 156 -4.70 -30.59 9.39
C ARG A 156 -4.42 -30.49 10.89
N ARG A 157 -3.52 -31.35 11.37
CA ARG A 157 -3.04 -31.28 12.77
C ARG A 157 -2.09 -30.11 13.00
N SER A 158 -1.37 -29.70 11.95
CA SER A 158 -0.43 -28.60 11.98
C SER A 158 -1.05 -27.40 11.29
N ASP A 159 -1.19 -26.29 12.00
CA ASP A 159 -1.71 -25.03 11.44
C ASP A 159 -0.76 -24.42 10.38
N ALA A 160 0.46 -24.94 10.27
CA ALA A 160 1.42 -24.54 9.24
C ALA A 160 1.17 -25.20 7.87
N GLU A 161 0.39 -26.28 7.81
CA GLU A 161 0.06 -27.00 6.58
C GLU A 161 -1.34 -26.65 6.08
N LEU A 162 -1.50 -26.45 4.76
CA LEU A 162 -2.77 -26.09 4.12
C LEU A 162 -3.43 -24.86 4.79
N GLN A 163 -2.66 -23.79 4.95
CA GLN A 163 -3.18 -22.55 5.51
C GLN A 163 -4.20 -21.92 4.56
N LEU A 164 -5.43 -21.78 5.02
CA LEU A 164 -6.53 -21.24 4.23
C LEU A 164 -6.73 -19.75 4.48
N SER A 165 -6.98 -18.99 3.41
CA SER A 165 -7.27 -17.56 3.51
C SER A 165 -8.20 -17.09 2.40
N VAL A 166 -8.83 -15.93 2.62
CA VAL A 166 -9.67 -15.27 1.61
C VAL A 166 -8.77 -14.80 0.45
N PRO A 167 -9.08 -15.14 -0.80
CA PRO A 167 -8.25 -14.76 -1.93
C PRO A 167 -8.40 -13.25 -2.23
N PRO A 168 -7.34 -12.61 -2.73
CA PRO A 168 -7.47 -11.28 -3.31
C PRO A 168 -8.25 -11.34 -4.63
N ASP A 169 -8.56 -10.18 -5.20
CA ASP A 169 -9.18 -10.13 -6.53
C ASP A 169 -8.31 -10.88 -7.57
N PRO A 170 -8.88 -11.70 -8.48
CA PRO A 170 -8.12 -12.53 -9.41
C PRO A 170 -7.06 -11.77 -10.21
N GLN A 171 -7.34 -10.50 -10.53
CA GLN A 171 -6.42 -9.68 -11.30
C GLN A 171 -5.35 -8.99 -10.43
N ASP A 172 -5.53 -8.96 -9.10
CA ASP A 172 -4.62 -8.38 -8.10
C ASP A 172 -3.63 -9.38 -7.51
N VAL A 173 -3.79 -10.66 -7.83
CA VAL A 173 -2.92 -11.73 -7.37
C VAL A 173 -1.51 -11.53 -7.91
N VAL A 174 -0.51 -11.53 -7.03
CA VAL A 174 0.91 -11.52 -7.40
C VAL A 174 1.41 -12.96 -7.41
N TYR A 175 1.26 -13.63 -8.56
CA TYR A 175 1.58 -15.05 -8.69
C TYR A 175 3.07 -15.37 -8.50
N SER A 176 3.98 -14.45 -8.84
CA SER A 176 5.42 -14.61 -8.62
C SER A 176 5.76 -14.81 -7.15
N ASP A 177 5.08 -14.09 -6.26
CA ASP A 177 5.31 -14.12 -4.83
C ASP A 177 4.69 -15.37 -4.19
N LEU A 178 3.48 -15.75 -4.64
CA LEU A 178 2.82 -17.00 -4.21
C LEU A 178 3.58 -18.26 -4.63
N ALA A 179 4.46 -18.15 -5.63
CA ALA A 179 5.26 -19.26 -6.13
C ALA A 179 6.53 -19.56 -5.31
N GLN A 180 6.93 -18.62 -4.43
CA GLN A 180 8.12 -18.75 -3.58
C GLN A 180 7.96 -19.85 -2.53
N GLU A 181 9.08 -20.45 -2.11
CA GLU A 181 9.06 -21.43 -1.04
C GLU A 181 8.89 -20.77 0.33
N PRO A 182 8.12 -21.38 1.26
CA PRO A 182 7.90 -20.79 2.58
C PRO A 182 9.20 -20.49 3.36
N ASN A 183 10.20 -21.38 3.24
CA ASN A 183 11.49 -21.21 3.91
C ASN A 183 12.31 -20.05 3.32
N GLU A 184 12.33 -19.92 1.99
CA GLU A 184 12.98 -18.82 1.30
C GLU A 184 12.28 -17.49 1.60
N ALA A 185 10.95 -17.49 1.54
CA ALA A 185 10.13 -16.34 1.88
C ALA A 185 10.39 -15.90 3.33
N MET A 186 10.52 -16.83 4.28
CA MET A 186 10.83 -16.48 5.68
C MET A 186 12.22 -15.85 5.83
N ALA A 187 13.23 -16.37 5.12
CA ALA A 187 14.57 -15.79 5.15
C ALA A 187 14.58 -14.35 4.60
N TRP A 188 13.93 -14.13 3.45
CA TRP A 188 13.77 -12.79 2.87
C TRP A 188 12.95 -11.86 3.76
N GLN A 189 11.91 -12.36 4.43
CA GLN A 189 11.14 -11.58 5.41
C GLN A 189 12.00 -11.14 6.60
N CYS A 190 12.92 -11.97 7.09
CA CYS A 190 13.87 -11.57 8.12
C CYS A 190 14.76 -10.41 7.65
N VAL A 191 15.29 -10.49 6.43
CA VAL A 191 16.07 -9.40 5.83
C VAL A 191 15.21 -8.14 5.64
N GLY A 192 13.98 -8.29 5.15
CA GLY A 192 13.04 -7.19 4.99
C GLY A 192 12.71 -6.50 6.31
N ASN A 193 12.49 -7.26 7.39
CA ASN A 193 12.29 -6.71 8.73
C ASN A 193 13.52 -5.97 9.25
N LEU A 194 14.72 -6.47 8.97
CA LEU A 194 15.97 -5.76 9.27
C LEU A 194 16.07 -4.46 8.47
N CYS A 195 15.70 -4.45 7.18
CA CYS A 195 15.66 -3.24 6.37
C CYS A 195 14.65 -2.21 6.90
N ILE A 196 13.47 -2.64 7.37
CA ILE A 196 12.50 -1.75 8.04
C ILE A 196 13.14 -1.14 9.29
N GLY A 197 13.75 -1.95 10.15
CA GLY A 197 14.48 -1.46 11.33
C GLY A 197 15.60 -0.48 10.96
N ALA A 198 16.33 -0.76 9.88
CA ALA A 198 17.37 0.13 9.35
C ALA A 198 16.79 1.46 8.84
N VAL A 199 15.62 1.47 8.19
CA VAL A 199 14.94 2.72 7.81
C VAL A 199 14.67 3.57 9.05
N PHE A 200 14.07 3.00 10.11
CA PHE A 200 13.83 3.74 11.36
C PHE A 200 15.14 4.25 12.00
N PHE A 201 16.17 3.41 12.06
CA PHE A 201 17.44 3.76 12.68
C PHE A 201 18.17 4.86 11.89
N LEU A 202 18.31 4.70 10.57
CA LEU A 202 19.03 5.63 9.69
C LEU A 202 18.30 6.96 9.53
N PHE A 203 16.96 6.97 9.54
CA PHE A 203 16.21 8.24 9.44
C PHE A 203 16.30 9.10 10.70
N THR A 204 16.64 8.52 11.85
CA THR A 204 16.77 9.27 13.11
C THR A 204 17.83 10.39 13.01
N PRO A 205 19.11 10.10 12.72
CA PRO A 205 20.12 11.15 12.55
C PRO A 205 19.85 12.05 11.34
N ILE A 206 19.26 11.53 10.26
CA ILE A 206 18.91 12.32 9.07
C ILE A 206 17.89 13.39 9.43
N THR A 207 16.80 13.01 10.12
CA THR A 207 15.73 13.93 10.49
C THR A 207 16.25 14.98 11.47
N VAL A 208 17.01 14.57 12.49
CA VAL A 208 17.62 15.49 13.46
C VAL A 208 18.62 16.44 12.78
N GLY A 209 19.47 15.92 11.90
CA GLY A 209 20.46 16.71 11.17
C GLY A 209 19.81 17.74 10.26
N ILE A 210 18.80 17.33 9.49
CA ILE A 210 18.03 18.22 8.63
C ILE A 210 17.35 19.31 9.48
N ILE A 211 16.62 18.94 10.55
CA ILE A 211 15.99 19.93 11.45
C ILE A 211 17.04 20.90 12.01
N SER A 212 18.20 20.41 12.43
CA SER A 212 19.28 21.24 12.98
C SER A 212 19.88 22.20 11.95
N ILE A 213 20.08 21.77 10.70
CA ILE A 213 20.60 22.61 9.61
C ILE A 213 19.56 23.66 9.21
N THR A 214 18.28 23.31 9.24
CA THR A 214 17.21 24.20 8.78
C THR A 214 16.81 25.26 9.81
N ARG A 215 17.24 25.13 11.07
CA ARG A 215 17.06 26.15 12.12
C ARG A 215 17.76 27.45 11.74
N LEU A 216 17.04 28.55 11.89
CA LEU A 216 17.54 29.87 11.49
C LEU A 216 18.81 30.28 12.25
N GLN A 217 18.92 29.92 13.53
CA GLN A 217 20.11 30.19 14.36
C GLN A 217 21.37 29.52 13.83
N THR A 218 21.25 28.31 13.27
CA THR A 218 22.35 27.61 12.61
C THR A 218 22.70 28.30 11.30
N LEU A 219 21.67 28.68 10.53
CA LEU A 219 21.82 29.34 9.24
C LEU A 219 22.46 30.73 9.34
N GLN A 220 22.15 31.49 10.39
CA GLN A 220 22.80 32.78 10.70
C GLN A 220 24.31 32.66 10.89
N LYS A 221 24.76 31.56 11.52
CA LYS A 221 26.19 31.32 11.77
C LYS A 221 26.94 30.89 10.51
N VAL A 222 26.25 30.24 9.57
CA VAL A 222 26.87 29.68 8.35
C VAL A 222 26.80 30.65 7.17
N VAL A 223 25.71 31.42 7.05
CA VAL A 223 25.45 32.31 5.92
C VAL A 223 25.17 33.73 6.42
N PRO A 224 26.10 34.69 6.24
CA PRO A 224 25.97 36.05 6.79
C PRO A 224 24.79 36.84 6.22
N LEU A 225 24.25 36.43 5.05
CA LEU A 225 23.05 37.04 4.47
C LEU A 225 21.80 36.84 5.35
N PHE A 226 21.70 35.71 6.05
CA PHE A 226 20.60 35.46 6.96
C PHE A 226 20.71 36.28 8.25
N ASP A 227 21.92 36.59 8.71
CA ASP A 227 22.13 37.49 9.84
C ASP A 227 21.61 38.91 9.52
N THR A 228 21.97 39.44 8.35
CA THR A 228 21.47 40.76 7.88
C THR A 228 19.94 40.81 7.74
N ILE A 229 19.33 39.73 7.21
CA ILE A 229 17.87 39.65 7.05
C ILE A 229 17.17 39.59 8.41
N VAL A 230 17.69 38.82 9.35
CA VAL A 230 17.07 38.65 10.67
C VAL A 230 17.23 39.89 11.54
N GLN A 231 18.36 40.58 11.46
CA GLN A 231 18.53 41.89 12.10
C GLN A 231 17.54 42.93 11.56
N LYS A 232 17.22 42.87 10.27
CA LYS A 232 16.25 43.79 9.63
C LYS A 232 14.79 43.44 9.94
N TYR A 233 14.47 42.15 10.08
CA TYR A 233 13.11 41.67 10.35
C TYR A 233 13.10 40.60 11.46
N PRO A 234 13.08 41.02 12.74
CA PRO A 234 13.13 40.07 13.87
C PRO A 234 11.92 39.14 13.95
N GLN A 235 10.77 39.54 13.41
CA GLN A 235 9.56 38.71 13.31
C GLN A 235 9.72 37.52 12.33
N LEU A 236 10.70 37.57 11.44
CA LEU A 236 10.97 36.48 10.50
C LEU A 236 11.47 35.23 11.24
N HIS A 237 12.10 35.38 12.41
CA HIS A 237 12.72 34.27 13.12
C HIS A 237 11.72 33.18 13.51
N ALA A 238 10.64 33.55 14.18
CA ALA A 238 9.62 32.59 14.63
C ALA A 238 8.75 32.05 13.49
N THR A 239 8.68 32.78 12.37
CA THR A 239 7.91 32.40 11.19
C THR A 239 8.68 31.40 10.33
N TRP A 240 9.98 31.65 10.13
CA TRP A 240 10.89 30.79 9.39
C TRP A 240 10.98 29.39 10.00
N ASP A 241 11.31 29.29 11.29
CA ASP A 241 11.53 27.99 11.94
C ASP A 241 10.26 27.12 11.91
N GLY A 242 9.08 27.74 12.01
CA GLY A 242 7.79 27.02 11.94
C GLY A 242 7.42 26.56 10.53
N ILE A 243 7.57 27.43 9.52
CA ILE A 243 7.18 27.12 8.13
C ILE A 243 8.20 26.21 7.47
N VAL A 244 9.48 26.57 7.52
CA VAL A 244 10.53 25.84 6.83
C VAL A 244 10.76 24.48 7.50
N GLY A 245 10.72 24.42 8.84
CA GLY A 245 10.78 23.15 9.57
C GLY A 245 9.65 22.19 9.16
N SER A 246 8.41 22.69 9.10
CA SER A 246 7.25 21.89 8.67
C SER A 246 7.34 21.47 7.20
N PHE A 247 7.81 22.36 6.32
CA PHE A 247 7.96 22.07 4.89
C PHE A 247 9.03 21.02 4.63
N VAL A 248 10.19 21.14 5.27
CA VAL A 248 11.27 20.19 5.13
C VAL A 248 10.90 18.84 5.74
N LEU A 249 10.23 18.83 6.90
CA LEU A 249 9.67 17.61 7.47
C LEU A 249 8.72 16.93 6.49
N ASN A 250 7.78 17.67 5.90
CA ASN A 250 6.85 17.13 4.89
C ASN A 250 7.58 16.54 3.67
N LEU A 251 8.59 17.24 3.16
CA LEU A 251 9.36 16.78 2.01
C LEU A 251 10.09 15.46 2.33
N VAL A 252 10.76 15.40 3.47
CA VAL A 252 11.51 14.22 3.93
C VAL A 252 10.57 13.04 4.19
N MET A 253 9.42 13.29 4.83
CA MET A 253 8.39 12.26 5.08
C MET A 253 7.77 11.76 3.78
N GLY A 254 7.68 12.59 2.74
CA GLY A 254 7.13 12.21 1.45
C GLY A 254 7.92 11.13 0.71
N PHE A 255 9.22 10.96 0.96
CA PHE A 255 10.01 9.89 0.32
C PHE A 255 9.92 8.54 1.06
N VAL A 256 9.47 8.54 2.30
CA VAL A 256 9.45 7.34 3.16
C VAL A 256 8.56 6.22 2.60
N PRO A 257 7.35 6.48 2.10
CA PRO A 257 6.51 5.45 1.50
C PRO A 257 7.18 4.69 0.36
N THR A 258 8.00 5.37 -0.46
CA THR A 258 8.77 4.75 -1.55
C THR A 258 9.79 3.74 -1.03
N PHE A 259 10.50 4.05 0.06
CA PHE A 259 11.41 3.07 0.68
C PHE A 259 10.65 1.84 1.19
N PHE A 260 9.49 2.03 1.83
CA PHE A 260 8.67 0.90 2.27
C PHE A 260 8.11 0.08 1.10
N ALA A 261 7.63 0.73 0.04
CA ALA A 261 7.15 0.04 -1.16
C ALA A 261 8.26 -0.80 -1.80
N LEU A 262 9.46 -0.26 -1.95
CA LEU A 262 10.63 -1.00 -2.45
C LEU A 262 10.97 -2.20 -1.55
N ILE A 263 11.00 -2.00 -0.23
CA ILE A 263 11.28 -3.08 0.71
C ILE A 263 10.22 -4.20 0.59
N PHE A 264 8.93 -3.85 0.54
CA PHE A 264 7.87 -4.84 0.43
C PHE A 264 7.85 -5.56 -0.91
N THR A 265 8.26 -4.89 -1.99
CA THR A 265 8.31 -5.50 -3.34
C THR A 265 9.44 -6.52 -3.46
N HIS A 266 10.59 -6.26 -2.82
CA HIS A 266 11.77 -7.10 -3.02
C HIS A 266 11.99 -8.16 -1.93
N PHE A 267 11.53 -7.92 -0.70
CA PHE A 267 11.84 -8.81 0.43
C PHE A 267 10.65 -9.59 0.98
N PHE A 268 9.42 -9.26 0.58
CA PHE A 268 8.23 -9.89 1.14
C PHE A 268 7.38 -10.52 0.05
N ALA A 269 7.19 -11.84 0.14
CA ALA A 269 6.17 -12.53 -0.65
C ALA A 269 4.77 -12.07 -0.20
N LEU A 270 4.05 -11.36 -1.07
CA LEU A 270 2.73 -10.82 -0.81
C LEU A 270 1.69 -11.44 -1.75
N LYS A 271 0.48 -11.67 -1.22
CA LYS A 271 -0.63 -12.27 -1.98
C LYS A 271 -1.15 -11.38 -3.09
N SER A 272 -1.10 -10.06 -2.86
CA SER A 272 -1.67 -9.06 -3.75
C SER A 272 -1.00 -7.71 -3.58
N GLU A 273 -1.11 -6.90 -4.62
CA GLU A 273 -0.62 -5.52 -4.64
C GLU A 273 -1.33 -4.64 -3.59
N LEU A 274 -2.64 -4.81 -3.39
CA LEU A 274 -3.34 -4.08 -2.33
C LEU A 274 -2.88 -4.47 -0.92
N TRP A 275 -2.50 -5.73 -0.68
CA TRP A 275 -1.91 -6.14 0.60
C TRP A 275 -0.53 -5.48 0.83
N ARG A 276 0.23 -5.21 -0.24
CA ARG A 276 1.45 -4.39 -0.18
C ARG A 276 1.13 -2.99 0.33
N GLN A 277 0.14 -2.34 -0.25
CA GLN A 277 -0.32 -1.01 0.14
C GLN A 277 -0.81 -0.95 1.59
N GLN A 278 -1.48 -1.99 2.08
CA GLN A 278 -1.88 -2.07 3.49
C GLN A 278 -0.67 -2.17 4.43
N ARG A 279 0.39 -2.92 4.06
CA ARG A 279 1.63 -2.94 4.85
C ARG A 279 2.33 -1.58 4.84
N VAL A 280 2.34 -0.89 3.70
CA VAL A 280 2.81 0.52 3.60
C VAL A 280 2.03 1.40 4.57
N GLN A 281 0.69 1.34 4.58
CA GLN A 281 -0.14 2.10 5.52
C GLN A 281 0.29 1.88 6.97
N ARG A 282 0.45 0.62 7.37
CA ARG A 282 0.76 0.24 8.76
C ARG A 282 2.11 0.78 9.20
N TRP A 283 3.17 0.47 8.43
CA TRP A 283 4.53 0.85 8.79
C TRP A 283 4.79 2.34 8.62
N TYR A 284 4.24 2.96 7.58
CA TYR A 284 4.35 4.40 7.40
C TYR A 284 3.59 5.17 8.47
N PHE A 285 2.43 4.70 8.93
CA PHE A 285 1.76 5.31 10.08
C PHE A 285 2.61 5.28 11.34
N TYR A 286 3.20 4.13 11.70
CA TYR A 286 4.10 4.06 12.86
C TYR A 286 5.33 4.94 12.69
N PHE A 287 5.88 5.01 11.48
CA PHE A 287 6.99 5.90 11.16
C PHE A 287 6.62 7.36 11.39
N LEU A 288 5.49 7.81 10.84
CA LEU A 288 4.98 9.17 11.03
C LEU A 288 4.66 9.44 12.50
N LEU A 289 4.07 8.48 13.21
CA LEU A 289 3.79 8.61 14.64
C LEU A 289 5.07 8.86 15.44
N VAL A 290 6.12 8.08 15.18
CA VAL A 290 7.40 8.25 15.85
C VAL A 290 8.04 9.58 15.44
N PHE A 291 8.22 9.86 14.16
CA PHE A 291 9.04 11.00 13.73
C PHE A 291 8.30 12.34 13.70
N VAL A 292 7.06 12.34 13.23
CA VAL A 292 6.27 13.58 13.09
C VAL A 292 5.59 13.95 14.40
N LEU A 293 5.07 13.00 15.19
CA LEU A 293 4.40 13.31 16.46
C LEU A 293 5.36 13.25 17.67
N LEU A 294 6.08 12.15 17.88
CA LEU A 294 6.88 11.98 19.11
C LEU A 294 8.22 12.72 19.03
N VAL A 295 9.06 12.44 18.04
CA VAL A 295 10.41 13.01 17.90
C VAL A 295 10.36 14.52 17.68
N THR A 296 9.42 15.01 16.88
CA THR A 296 9.31 16.45 16.63
C THR A 296 8.92 17.22 17.89
N ALA A 297 8.08 16.64 18.75
CA ALA A 297 7.77 17.24 20.05
C ALA A 297 8.98 17.28 21.00
N ILE A 298 9.88 16.29 20.88
CA ILE A 298 11.05 16.08 21.74
C ILE A 298 12.31 16.84 21.24
N SER A 299 12.29 17.42 20.03
CA SER A 299 13.52 17.84 19.31
C SER A 299 14.36 18.97 19.94
N SER A 300 13.85 19.68 20.95
CA SER A 300 14.64 20.63 21.74
C SER A 300 15.55 19.95 22.78
N SER A 301 15.21 18.73 23.23
CA SER A 301 15.84 18.08 24.39
C SER A 301 16.19 16.59 24.17
N PHE A 302 16.18 16.09 22.94
CA PHE A 302 16.34 14.65 22.62
C PHE A 302 17.52 13.96 23.35
N ALA A 303 18.67 14.65 23.44
CA ALA A 303 19.85 14.13 24.14
C ALA A 303 19.69 14.02 25.67
N LEU A 304 19.00 14.98 26.29
CA LEU A 304 18.72 14.98 27.73
C LEU A 304 17.67 13.93 28.08
N ILE A 305 16.67 13.78 27.22
CA ILE A 305 15.54 12.87 27.39
C ILE A 305 15.99 11.42 27.29
N TYR A 306 16.86 11.08 26.35
CA TYR A 306 17.39 9.73 26.22
C TYR A 306 18.10 9.25 27.51
N LEU A 307 18.88 10.14 28.15
CA LEU A 307 19.57 9.84 29.41
C LEU A 307 18.58 9.72 30.58
N GLU A 308 17.55 10.55 30.62
CA GLU A 308 16.56 10.57 31.69
C GLU A 308 15.60 9.37 31.63
N VAL A 309 15.19 8.95 30.44
CA VAL A 309 14.35 7.76 30.21
C VAL A 309 15.08 6.46 30.54
N PHE A 310 16.38 6.37 30.26
CA PHE A 310 17.18 5.21 30.63
C PHE A 310 17.28 5.05 32.15
N HIS A 311 17.32 6.16 32.89
CA HIS A 311 17.39 6.15 34.35
C HIS A 311 16.03 6.02 35.04
N ASN A 312 14.96 6.58 34.47
CA ASN A 312 13.62 6.57 35.06
C ASN A 312 12.54 6.40 33.96
N PRO A 313 12.11 5.17 33.62
CA PRO A 313 11.12 4.95 32.56
C PRO A 313 9.73 5.52 32.90
N ALA A 314 9.43 5.76 34.17
CA ALA A 314 8.15 6.35 34.59
C ALA A 314 8.04 7.85 34.29
N SER A 315 9.15 8.59 34.19
CA SER A 315 9.13 10.03 33.86
C SER A 315 8.88 10.30 32.38
N VAL A 316 8.87 9.25 31.54
CA VAL A 316 8.54 9.35 30.11
C VAL A 316 7.19 10.04 29.91
N PHE A 317 6.18 9.72 30.72
CA PHE A 317 4.83 10.27 30.53
C PHE A 317 4.75 11.76 30.85
N THR A 318 5.39 12.20 31.93
CA THR A 318 5.43 13.62 32.32
C THR A 318 6.28 14.42 31.34
N LEU A 319 7.42 13.86 30.92
CA LEU A 319 8.32 14.52 30.00
C LEU A 319 7.71 14.62 28.58
N LEU A 320 7.04 13.56 28.14
CA LEU A 320 6.31 13.56 26.88
C LEU A 320 5.17 14.59 26.91
N ALA A 321 4.46 14.70 28.04
CA ALA A 321 3.38 15.67 28.21
C ALA A 321 3.90 17.12 28.10
N SER A 322 4.89 17.52 28.91
CA SER A 322 5.45 18.87 28.86
C SER A 322 6.04 19.23 27.50
N SER A 323 6.69 18.28 26.84
CA SER A 323 7.26 18.47 25.50
C SER A 323 6.17 18.58 24.43
N LEU A 324 5.11 17.76 24.50
CA LEU A 324 3.99 17.85 23.56
C LEU A 324 3.22 19.15 23.76
N SER A 325 2.80 19.49 24.98
CA SER A 325 2.00 20.69 25.24
C SER A 325 2.70 21.97 24.78
N GLY A 326 4.03 22.06 24.97
CA GLY A 326 4.87 23.15 24.46
C GLY A 326 4.97 23.24 22.92
N THR A 327 4.65 22.18 22.18
CA THR A 327 4.73 22.13 20.71
C THR A 327 3.38 22.27 19.99
N ALA A 328 2.28 22.54 20.70
CA ALA A 328 0.96 22.73 20.11
C ALA A 328 0.93 23.77 18.98
N HIS A 329 1.67 24.89 19.11
CA HIS A 329 1.76 25.91 18.07
C HIS A 329 2.45 25.43 16.79
N PHE A 330 3.42 24.51 16.89
CA PHE A 330 4.05 23.90 15.74
C PHE A 330 3.03 23.05 14.97
N TYR A 331 2.27 22.19 15.66
CA TYR A 331 1.27 21.32 15.01
C TYR A 331 0.12 22.09 14.38
N MET A 332 -0.29 23.23 14.96
CA MET A 332 -1.26 24.12 14.31
C MET A 332 -0.74 24.64 12.96
N LYS A 333 0.52 25.12 12.91
CA LYS A 333 1.15 25.56 11.66
C LYS A 333 1.32 24.39 10.67
N TYR A 334 1.67 23.22 11.17
CA TYR A 334 1.80 22.00 10.36
C TYR A 334 0.47 21.63 9.69
N ILE A 335 -0.65 21.63 10.43
CA ILE A 335 -1.99 21.36 9.86
C ILE A 335 -2.34 22.41 8.80
N MET A 336 -2.07 23.70 9.05
CA MET A 336 -2.33 24.74 8.06
C MET A 336 -1.49 24.56 6.79
N LEU A 337 -0.23 24.13 6.92
CA LEU A 337 0.61 23.80 5.76
C LEU A 337 0.03 22.63 4.97
N GLN A 338 -0.55 21.63 5.64
CA GLN A 338 -1.19 20.49 4.97
C GLN A 338 -2.39 20.92 4.12
N TRP A 339 -3.08 22.00 4.45
CA TRP A 339 -4.14 22.54 3.59
C TRP A 339 -3.61 22.90 2.20
N ALA A 340 -2.44 23.53 2.14
CA ALA A 340 -1.80 23.89 0.88
C ALA A 340 -1.31 22.66 0.12
N VAL A 341 -0.78 21.65 0.83
CA VAL A 341 -0.32 20.39 0.22
C VAL A 341 -1.48 19.65 -0.43
N GLU A 342 -2.62 19.48 0.26
CA GLU A 342 -3.79 18.81 -0.31
C GLU A 342 -4.43 19.60 -1.47
N ALA A 343 -4.41 20.94 -1.40
CA ALA A 343 -4.84 21.79 -2.51
C ALA A 343 -3.95 21.58 -3.75
N LEU A 344 -2.64 21.39 -3.56
CA LEU A 344 -1.72 21.09 -4.64
C LEU A 344 -1.94 19.66 -5.18
N GLU A 345 -2.25 18.69 -4.32
CA GLU A 345 -2.59 17.31 -4.73
C GLU A 345 -3.83 17.27 -5.64
N LEU A 346 -4.81 18.16 -5.44
CA LEU A 346 -5.97 18.30 -6.33
C LEU A 346 -5.58 18.58 -7.78
N THR A 347 -4.47 19.30 -8.01
CA THR A 347 -3.98 19.61 -9.36
C THR A 347 -3.26 18.44 -10.04
N ARG A 348 -3.03 17.33 -9.31
CA ARG A 348 -2.24 16.16 -9.75
C ARG A 348 -0.91 16.55 -10.37
N TYR A 349 -0.23 17.51 -9.74
CA TYR A 349 0.99 18.11 -10.26
C TYR A 349 2.09 17.08 -10.59
N ILE A 350 2.19 15.97 -9.83
CA ILE A 350 3.16 14.90 -10.11
C ILE A 350 2.86 14.21 -11.44
N ASN A 351 1.60 13.85 -11.71
CA ASN A 351 1.20 13.25 -12.98
C ASN A 351 1.44 14.22 -14.15
N LEU A 352 1.19 15.52 -13.93
CA LEU A 352 1.49 16.55 -14.93
C LEU A 352 3.00 16.64 -15.23
N ILE A 353 3.85 16.62 -14.20
CA ILE A 353 5.31 16.61 -14.38
C ILE A 353 5.75 15.35 -15.13
N LYS A 354 5.23 14.16 -14.76
CA LYS A 354 5.50 12.90 -15.48
C LYS A 354 5.10 13.01 -16.95
N PHE A 355 3.92 13.55 -17.24
CA PHE A 355 3.46 13.77 -18.60
C PHE A 355 4.37 14.72 -19.39
N LEU A 356 4.75 15.87 -18.80
CA LEU A 356 5.63 16.84 -19.45
C LEU A 356 7.01 16.23 -19.76
N LEU A 357 7.56 15.45 -18.83
CA LEU A 357 8.82 14.75 -19.02
C LEU A 357 8.72 13.68 -20.12
N TYR A 358 7.70 12.81 -20.07
CA TYR A 358 7.54 11.75 -21.08
C TYR A 358 7.23 12.31 -22.46
N ARG A 359 6.55 13.46 -22.56
CA ARG A 359 6.30 14.14 -23.83
C ARG A 359 7.58 14.64 -24.52
N THR A 360 8.69 14.83 -23.79
CA THR A 360 9.96 15.22 -24.43
C THR A 360 10.56 14.12 -25.29
N VAL A 361 10.21 12.86 -25.02
CA VAL A 361 10.80 11.68 -25.68
C VAL A 361 9.77 10.87 -26.46
N ASN A 362 8.52 10.83 -26.01
CA ASN A 362 7.45 9.99 -26.55
C ASN A 362 6.30 10.82 -27.14
N ASP A 363 5.49 10.19 -28.01
CA ASP A 363 4.26 10.80 -28.52
C ASP A 363 3.24 11.09 -27.40
N GLN A 364 2.30 11.99 -27.65
CA GLN A 364 1.35 12.49 -26.66
C GLN A 364 0.51 11.37 -26.02
N GLU A 365 0.04 10.41 -26.81
CA GLU A 365 -0.75 9.29 -26.31
C GLU A 365 0.09 8.35 -25.43
N ARG A 366 1.33 8.10 -25.83
CA ARG A 366 2.25 7.26 -25.06
C ARG A 366 2.69 7.93 -23.76
N ALA A 367 3.00 9.24 -23.82
CA ALA A 367 3.31 10.03 -22.64
C ALA A 367 2.14 10.06 -21.65
N ARG A 368 0.90 10.14 -22.16
CA ARG A 368 -0.31 10.02 -21.33
C ARG A 368 -0.39 8.65 -20.65
N GLN A 369 -0.28 7.56 -21.40
CA GLN A 369 -0.33 6.20 -20.85
C GLN A 369 0.76 5.93 -19.81
N LEU A 370 1.95 6.50 -19.95
CA LEU A 370 3.05 6.35 -18.98
C LEU A 370 2.87 7.26 -17.75
N SER A 371 2.08 8.32 -17.86
CA SER A 371 1.80 9.27 -16.78
C SER A 371 0.53 8.98 -15.98
N GLU A 372 -0.40 8.21 -16.56
CA GLU A 372 -1.68 7.85 -15.94
C GLU A 372 -1.58 6.83 -14.79
N PRO A 373 -0.61 5.89 -14.77
CA PRO A 373 -0.32 5.13 -13.57
C PRO A 373 0.06 6.10 -12.46
N GLU A 374 -0.88 6.29 -11.53
CA GLU A 374 -0.61 7.06 -10.33
C GLU A 374 0.54 6.43 -9.57
N ASP A 375 1.33 7.31 -8.97
CA ASP A 375 2.40 6.88 -8.07
C ASP A 375 1.79 6.18 -6.85
N GLN A 376 1.76 4.85 -6.88
CA GLN A 376 1.19 4.06 -5.78
C GLN A 376 2.06 4.12 -4.52
N ASP A 377 3.29 4.62 -4.62
CA ASP A 377 4.18 4.69 -3.47
C ASP A 377 3.82 5.92 -2.61
N TYR A 378 3.75 7.11 -3.22
CA TYR A 378 3.42 8.36 -2.50
C TYR A 378 1.91 8.66 -2.46
N SER A 379 1.23 8.54 -3.60
CA SER A 379 -0.19 8.84 -3.76
C SER A 379 -1.09 7.61 -3.61
N GLY A 380 -0.51 6.46 -3.26
CA GLY A 380 -1.25 5.23 -2.99
C GLY A 380 -2.22 5.37 -1.83
N ILE A 381 -3.23 4.50 -1.83
CA ILE A 381 -4.23 4.43 -0.75
C ILE A 381 -3.56 4.19 0.61
N GLY A 382 -2.46 3.43 0.66
CA GLY A 382 -1.75 3.14 1.89
C GLY A 382 -1.12 4.39 2.52
N ALA A 383 -0.33 5.12 1.74
CA ALA A 383 0.35 6.34 2.18
C ALA A 383 -0.64 7.45 2.57
N ARG A 384 -1.68 7.68 1.74
CA ARG A 384 -2.75 8.65 2.05
C ARG A 384 -3.50 8.30 3.33
N SER A 385 -3.88 7.04 3.50
CA SER A 385 -4.58 6.58 4.71
C SER A 385 -3.75 6.81 5.97
N ALA A 386 -2.44 6.55 5.92
CA ALA A 386 -1.54 6.81 7.03
C ALA A 386 -1.42 8.32 7.36
N ARG A 387 -1.24 9.19 6.36
CA ARG A 387 -1.15 10.66 6.54
C ARG A 387 -2.42 11.25 7.15
N LEU A 388 -3.58 10.93 6.56
CA LEU A 388 -4.87 11.43 7.04
C LEU A 388 -5.16 10.97 8.46
N THR A 389 -4.83 9.70 8.78
CA THR A 389 -5.04 9.16 10.12
C THR A 389 -4.09 9.78 11.14
N LEU A 390 -2.83 10.01 10.78
CA LEU A 390 -1.89 10.72 11.65
C LEU A 390 -2.39 12.14 11.96
N LEU A 391 -2.87 12.88 10.97
CA LEU A 391 -3.40 14.23 11.20
C LEU A 391 -4.61 14.22 12.12
N LEU A 392 -5.49 13.22 11.99
CA LEU A 392 -6.58 13.02 12.95
C LEU A 392 -6.04 12.75 14.35
N VAL A 393 -5.04 11.87 14.48
CA VAL A 393 -4.39 11.57 15.78
C VAL A 393 -3.75 12.82 16.39
N ILE A 394 -3.07 13.67 15.60
CA ILE A 394 -2.50 14.94 16.07
C ILE A 394 -3.62 15.84 16.61
N VAL A 395 -4.70 16.04 15.85
CA VAL A 395 -5.85 16.84 16.29
C VAL A 395 -6.43 16.30 17.60
N LEU A 396 -6.57 14.97 17.72
CA LEU A 396 -7.08 14.32 18.93
C LEU A 396 -6.15 14.50 20.13
N VAL A 397 -4.84 14.31 19.96
CA VAL A 397 -3.87 14.46 21.06
C VAL A 397 -3.86 15.89 21.61
N PHE A 398 -4.03 16.89 20.74
CA PHE A 398 -3.98 18.31 21.12
C PHE A 398 -5.35 18.94 21.39
N CYS A 399 -6.46 18.22 21.26
CA CYS A 399 -7.79 18.81 21.29
C CYS A 399 -8.13 19.53 22.60
N THR A 400 -7.67 19.01 23.74
CA THR A 400 -7.89 19.60 25.07
C THR A 400 -6.85 20.66 25.41
N ILE A 401 -5.60 20.49 24.96
CA ILE A 401 -4.50 21.42 25.22
C ILE A 401 -4.71 22.73 24.44
N SER A 402 -5.05 22.63 23.16
CA SER A 402 -5.31 23.78 22.28
C SER A 402 -6.57 23.54 21.45
N PRO A 403 -7.75 23.94 21.93
CA PRO A 403 -9.03 23.71 21.24
C PRO A 403 -9.10 24.30 19.83
N VAL A 404 -8.28 25.31 19.53
CA VAL A 404 -8.18 25.91 18.19
C VAL A 404 -7.75 24.89 17.14
N ILE A 405 -6.94 23.89 17.52
CA ILE A 405 -6.51 22.83 16.59
C ILE A 405 -7.68 22.03 16.02
N CYS A 406 -8.79 21.91 16.77
CA CYS A 406 -10.00 21.22 16.31
C CYS A 406 -10.67 21.96 15.16
N LEU A 407 -10.73 23.30 15.23
CA LEU A 407 -11.27 24.11 14.13
C LEU A 407 -10.39 23.98 12.89
N LEU A 408 -9.06 24.02 13.07
CA LEU A 408 -8.12 23.84 11.96
C LEU A 408 -8.19 22.44 11.35
N GLY A 409 -8.33 21.41 12.18
CA GLY A 409 -8.54 20.03 11.75
C GLY A 409 -9.86 19.84 11.02
N LEU A 410 -10.95 20.46 11.47
CA LEU A 410 -12.24 20.42 10.79
C LEU A 410 -12.14 20.99 9.37
N LEU A 411 -11.54 22.17 9.22
CA LEU A 411 -11.34 22.80 7.92
C LEU A 411 -10.49 21.90 6.99
N TYR A 412 -9.43 21.29 7.52
CA TYR A 412 -8.62 20.32 6.79
C TYR A 412 -9.47 19.15 6.25
N PHE A 413 -10.24 18.48 7.11
CA PHE A 413 -11.02 17.31 6.68
C PHE A 413 -12.17 17.66 5.73
N VAL A 414 -12.78 18.83 5.87
CA VAL A 414 -13.77 19.36 4.91
C VAL A 414 -13.12 19.57 3.54
N GLN A 415 -11.93 20.16 3.50
CA GLN A 415 -11.16 20.33 2.27
C GLN A 415 -10.79 18.98 1.66
N CYS A 416 -10.25 18.04 2.43
CA CYS A 416 -9.93 16.68 1.95
C CYS A 416 -11.17 15.99 1.37
N ARG A 417 -12.33 16.10 2.03
CA ARG A 417 -13.59 15.52 1.56
C ARG A 417 -14.01 16.06 0.19
N ALA A 418 -13.79 17.35 -0.07
CA ALA A 418 -14.05 17.99 -1.35
C ALA A 418 -13.00 17.58 -2.41
N CYS A 419 -11.70 17.67 -2.08
CA CYS A 419 -10.61 17.35 -3.00
C CYS A 419 -10.63 15.88 -3.44
N TYR A 420 -10.64 14.94 -2.49
CA TYR A 420 -10.68 13.51 -2.82
C TYR A 420 -12.04 13.06 -3.37
N GLY A 421 -13.13 13.73 -2.99
CA GLY A 421 -14.43 13.52 -3.60
C GLY A 421 -14.42 13.80 -5.11
N TYR A 422 -13.72 14.86 -5.53
CA TYR A 422 -13.51 15.18 -6.93
C TYR A 422 -12.52 14.23 -7.61
N LEU A 423 -11.34 14.00 -7.01
CA LEU A 423 -10.29 13.16 -7.58
C LEU A 423 -10.79 11.73 -7.85
N LEU A 424 -11.44 11.10 -6.87
CA LEU A 424 -11.91 9.71 -6.99
C LEU A 424 -13.00 9.54 -8.05
N LEU A 425 -13.76 10.60 -8.37
CA LEU A 425 -14.84 10.54 -9.35
C LEU A 425 -14.36 10.84 -10.78
N PHE A 426 -13.46 11.82 -10.94
CA PHE A 426 -13.11 12.37 -12.26
C PHE A 426 -11.68 12.08 -12.73
N ALA A 427 -10.74 11.81 -11.81
CA ALA A 427 -9.32 11.80 -12.13
C ALA A 427 -8.64 10.45 -11.87
N GLU A 428 -9.04 9.73 -10.82
CA GLU A 428 -8.45 8.44 -10.46
C GLU A 428 -9.16 7.28 -11.17
N GLY A 429 -8.39 6.30 -11.63
CA GLY A 429 -8.93 5.04 -12.14
C GLY A 429 -9.52 4.20 -11.00
N ARG A 430 -10.48 3.34 -11.34
CA ARG A 430 -11.07 2.40 -10.38
C ARG A 430 -9.99 1.44 -9.87
N LYS A 431 -9.60 1.59 -8.61
CA LYS A 431 -8.73 0.66 -7.89
C LYS A 431 -9.53 -0.56 -7.45
N ARG A 432 -8.86 -1.69 -7.31
CA ARG A 432 -9.47 -2.93 -6.82
C ARG A 432 -9.74 -2.81 -5.32
N ASP A 433 -10.67 -3.62 -4.82
CA ASP A 433 -11.20 -3.46 -3.47
C ASP A 433 -10.80 -4.60 -2.53
N LEU A 434 -10.37 -4.27 -1.31
CA LEU A 434 -10.10 -5.22 -0.22
C LEU A 434 -11.25 -5.29 0.82
N GLY A 435 -12.37 -4.61 0.61
CA GLY A 435 -13.53 -4.70 1.50
C GLY A 435 -13.39 -3.86 2.77
N GLY A 436 -12.70 -2.71 2.68
CA GLY A 436 -12.57 -1.78 3.81
C GLY A 436 -11.50 -2.13 4.83
N VAL A 437 -10.54 -2.99 4.49
CA VAL A 437 -9.42 -3.35 5.37
C VAL A 437 -8.55 -2.14 5.73
N PHE A 438 -8.35 -1.20 4.79
CA PHE A 438 -7.66 0.07 5.03
C PHE A 438 -8.37 0.88 6.14
N TRP A 439 -9.69 0.99 6.05
CA TRP A 439 -10.53 1.67 7.05
C TRP A 439 -10.41 1.04 8.44
N CYS A 440 -10.49 -0.30 8.53
CA CYS A 440 -10.31 -1.01 9.79
C CYS A 440 -8.92 -0.74 10.40
N THR A 441 -7.89 -0.66 9.55
CA THR A 441 -6.53 -0.32 9.97
C THR A 441 -6.44 1.13 10.46
N GLN A 442 -7.11 2.08 9.80
CA GLN A 442 -7.20 3.47 10.27
C GLN A 442 -7.88 3.55 11.64
N LEU A 443 -8.96 2.80 11.88
CA LEU A 443 -9.61 2.77 13.19
C LEU A 443 -8.67 2.25 14.30
N LYS A 444 -7.87 1.21 14.02
CA LYS A 444 -6.83 0.73 14.96
C LYS A 444 -5.80 1.82 15.26
N HIS A 445 -5.37 2.56 14.23
CA HIS A 445 -4.44 3.68 14.38
C HIS A 445 -5.03 4.85 15.17
N VAL A 446 -6.31 5.19 14.97
CA VAL A 446 -7.02 6.20 15.77
C VAL A 446 -7.13 5.76 17.23
N GLN A 447 -7.44 4.49 17.49
CA GLN A 447 -7.44 3.94 18.85
C GLN A 447 -6.08 4.05 19.52
N LEU A 448 -4.98 3.76 18.80
CA LEU A 448 -3.64 4.02 19.32
C LEU A 448 -3.42 5.51 19.65
N GLY A 449 -3.90 6.41 18.79
CA GLY A 449 -3.91 7.84 19.06
C GLY A 449 -4.67 8.21 20.34
N MET A 450 -5.79 7.55 20.61
CA MET A 450 -6.54 7.73 21.87
C MET A 450 -5.74 7.26 23.09
N PHE A 451 -4.99 6.16 23.00
CA PHE A 451 -4.08 5.75 24.08
C PHE A 451 -3.02 6.81 24.35
N ILE A 452 -2.44 7.39 23.30
CA ILE A 452 -1.45 8.47 23.42
C ILE A 452 -2.09 9.72 24.02
N TYR A 453 -3.29 10.12 23.57
CA TYR A 453 -4.02 11.24 24.15
C TYR A 453 -4.25 11.07 25.65
N VAL A 454 -4.76 9.91 26.10
CA VAL A 454 -4.98 9.65 27.53
C VAL A 454 -3.65 9.69 28.29
N ALA A 455 -2.58 9.10 27.73
CA ALA A 455 -1.25 9.12 28.35
C ALA A 455 -0.70 10.55 28.53
N VAL A 456 -0.83 11.38 27.49
CA VAL A 456 -0.41 12.79 27.52
C VAL A 456 -1.24 13.58 28.53
N MET A 457 -2.57 13.39 28.55
CA MET A 457 -3.43 14.08 29.51
C MET A 457 -3.15 13.67 30.96
N VAL A 458 -2.83 12.40 31.20
CA VAL A 458 -2.38 11.94 32.53
C VAL A 458 -1.08 12.63 32.91
N GLY A 459 -0.09 12.67 32.02
CA GLY A 459 1.19 13.33 32.27
C GLY A 459 1.03 14.83 32.56
N GLU A 460 0.26 15.54 31.74
CA GLU A 460 0.04 16.98 31.87
C GLU A 460 -0.69 17.33 33.17
N LEU A 461 -1.75 16.59 33.51
CA LEU A 461 -2.50 16.82 34.74
C LEU A 461 -1.69 16.47 36.00
N LEU A 462 -0.80 15.48 35.94
CA LEU A 462 0.10 15.18 37.04
C LEU A 462 1.12 16.29 37.28
N GLU A 463 1.58 16.95 36.22
CA GLU A 463 2.56 18.04 36.30
C GLU A 463 1.92 19.37 36.72
N GLN A 464 0.75 19.72 36.15
CA GLN A 464 0.10 21.00 36.41
C GLN A 464 -0.64 21.05 37.75
N SER A 465 -1.05 19.91 38.30
CA SER A 465 -1.85 19.88 39.53
C SER A 465 -1.00 19.76 40.80
N ALA A 466 -1.38 20.48 41.86
CA ALA A 466 -0.72 20.40 43.16
C ALA A 466 -0.92 19.05 43.89
N THR A 467 -1.74 18.14 43.35
CA THR A 467 -2.11 16.88 43.98
C THR A 467 -2.26 15.83 42.90
N MET A 468 -1.78 14.60 43.10
CA MET A 468 -1.83 13.53 42.07
C MET A 468 -3.25 13.06 41.68
N ARG A 469 -4.31 13.54 42.34
CA ARG A 469 -5.69 13.07 42.16
C ARG A 469 -6.23 13.27 40.73
N PRO A 470 -6.09 14.44 40.07
CA PRO A 470 -6.60 14.64 38.71
C PRO A 470 -5.94 13.71 37.69
N GLY A 471 -4.63 13.48 37.81
CA GLY A 471 -3.91 12.52 36.96
C GLY A 471 -4.38 11.08 37.16
N LEU A 472 -4.63 10.65 38.41
CA LEU A 472 -5.19 9.32 38.70
C LEU A 472 -6.61 9.15 38.16
N VAL A 473 -7.45 10.19 38.24
CA VAL A 473 -8.80 10.17 37.64
C VAL A 473 -8.72 10.04 36.12
N ALA A 474 -7.81 10.81 35.48
CA ALA A 474 -7.57 10.69 34.04
C ALA A 474 -7.05 9.30 33.65
N ALA A 475 -6.21 8.67 34.48
CA ALA A 475 -5.72 7.31 34.25
C ALA A 475 -6.86 6.28 34.31
N GLY A 476 -7.94 6.56 35.05
CA GLY A 476 -9.17 5.77 35.03
C GLY A 476 -9.78 5.61 33.63
N ALA A 477 -9.52 6.52 32.69
CA ALA A 477 -9.96 6.39 31.31
C ALA A 477 -9.37 5.16 30.60
N PHE A 478 -8.16 4.70 30.99
CA PHE A 478 -7.60 3.45 30.45
C PHE A 478 -8.45 2.23 30.79
N ALA A 479 -9.12 2.22 31.94
CA ALA A 479 -10.00 1.13 32.33
C ALA A 479 -11.23 0.99 31.41
N ILE A 480 -11.62 2.05 30.69
CA ILE A 480 -12.67 2.03 29.68
C ILE A 480 -12.08 1.75 28.28
N LEU A 481 -10.95 2.37 27.97
CA LEU A 481 -10.32 2.29 26.67
C LEU A 481 -9.80 0.88 26.34
N VAL A 482 -9.18 0.20 27.30
CA VAL A 482 -8.63 -1.15 27.09
C VAL A 482 -9.73 -2.16 26.75
N PRO A 483 -10.83 -2.30 27.53
CA PRO A 483 -11.92 -3.19 27.15
C PRO A 483 -12.57 -2.83 25.81
N SER A 484 -12.71 -1.53 25.51
CA SER A 484 -13.24 -1.06 24.22
C SER A 484 -12.35 -1.48 23.04
N TYR A 485 -11.03 -1.34 23.19
CA TYR A 485 -10.06 -1.82 22.20
C TYR A 485 -10.11 -3.34 22.04
N MET A 486 -10.17 -4.09 23.15
CA MET A 486 -10.30 -5.54 23.12
C MET A 486 -11.58 -5.97 22.40
N HIS A 487 -12.71 -5.32 22.70
CA HIS A 487 -13.97 -5.57 22.00
C HIS A 487 -13.85 -5.27 20.51
N PHE A 488 -13.31 -4.11 20.12
CA PHE A 488 -13.10 -3.77 18.73
C PHE A 488 -12.21 -4.79 17.99
N SER A 489 -11.15 -5.26 18.65
CA SER A 489 -10.25 -6.28 18.10
C SER A 489 -10.90 -7.65 17.96
N SER A 490 -11.92 -7.94 18.78
CA SER A 490 -12.66 -9.21 18.73
C SER A 490 -13.67 -9.29 17.57
N ILE A 491 -14.03 -8.16 16.97
CA ILE A 491 -15.04 -8.15 15.90
C ILE A 491 -14.43 -8.69 14.61
N GLY A 492 -15.02 -9.77 14.08
CA GLY A 492 -14.72 -10.31 12.76
C GLY A 492 -15.37 -9.49 11.65
N TRP A 493 -14.59 -8.66 10.97
CA TRP A 493 -15.03 -7.82 9.84
C TRP A 493 -14.65 -8.41 8.47
N GLU A 494 -13.60 -9.24 8.43
CA GLU A 494 -12.99 -9.76 7.20
C GLU A 494 -13.77 -10.93 6.60
N GLN A 495 -14.57 -11.62 7.42
CA GLN A 495 -15.33 -12.80 7.03
C GLN A 495 -16.82 -12.61 7.31
N LEU A 496 -17.62 -13.21 6.44
CA LEU A 496 -19.07 -13.29 6.59
C LEU A 496 -19.40 -14.43 7.56
N SER A 497 -20.44 -14.32 8.38
CA SER A 497 -20.87 -15.47 9.18
C SER A 497 -21.43 -16.57 8.27
N LEU A 498 -21.40 -17.82 8.74
CA LEU A 498 -21.93 -18.95 7.96
C LEU A 498 -23.42 -18.77 7.62
N GLU A 499 -24.20 -18.25 8.57
CA GLU A 499 -25.62 -17.93 8.38
C GLU A 499 -25.84 -16.89 7.28
N GLU A 500 -25.05 -15.83 7.28
CA GLU A 500 -25.10 -14.78 6.26
C GLU A 500 -24.65 -15.31 4.89
N ALA A 501 -23.66 -16.22 4.86
CA ALA A 501 -23.18 -16.84 3.63
C ALA A 501 -24.24 -17.76 3.01
N GLN A 502 -24.94 -18.52 3.83
CA GLN A 502 -26.06 -19.36 3.39
C GLN A 502 -27.21 -18.51 2.84
N ALA A 503 -27.57 -17.41 3.51
CA ALA A 503 -28.61 -16.51 3.02
C ALA A 503 -28.26 -15.86 1.67
N CYS A 504 -26.97 -15.66 1.37
CA CYS A 504 -26.52 -15.20 0.05
C CYS A 504 -26.63 -16.27 -1.03
N ASP A 505 -26.42 -17.55 -0.70
CA ASP A 505 -26.56 -18.67 -1.64
C ASP A 505 -28.03 -18.88 -2.08
N ASP A 506 -29.00 -18.48 -1.25
CA ASP A 506 -30.44 -18.58 -1.57
C ASP A 506 -30.92 -17.46 -2.53
N GLN A 507 -30.10 -16.44 -2.78
CA GLN A 507 -30.40 -15.36 -3.73
C GLN A 507 -29.97 -15.75 -5.16
N PRO A 508 -30.63 -15.21 -6.21
CA PRO A 508 -30.27 -15.50 -7.60
C PRO A 508 -28.80 -15.16 -7.88
N GLU A 509 -28.13 -16.04 -8.65
CA GLU A 509 -26.69 -15.94 -8.93
C GLU A 509 -26.32 -14.53 -9.42
N GLN A 510 -25.43 -13.89 -8.68
CA GLN A 510 -24.83 -12.63 -9.10
C GLN A 510 -23.95 -12.88 -10.33
N LYS A 511 -24.00 -11.96 -11.30
CA LYS A 511 -23.20 -12.05 -12.52
C LYS A 511 -21.71 -12.21 -12.15
N ALA A 512 -21.10 -13.31 -12.62
CA ALA A 512 -19.70 -13.57 -12.39
C ALA A 512 -18.83 -12.38 -12.84
N CYS A 513 -17.87 -12.01 -12.01
CA CYS A 513 -16.90 -10.98 -12.33
C CYS A 513 -15.91 -11.49 -13.38
N CYS A 514 -15.32 -10.58 -14.15
CA CYS A 514 -14.36 -10.91 -15.19
C CYS A 514 -13.02 -11.34 -14.55
N GLY A 515 -12.67 -12.62 -14.66
CA GLY A 515 -11.37 -13.15 -14.25
C GLY A 515 -11.46 -14.55 -13.65
N THR A 516 -10.44 -15.38 -13.89
CA THR A 516 -10.26 -16.70 -13.28
C THR A 516 -9.01 -16.68 -12.40
N TYR A 517 -8.96 -17.54 -11.37
CA TYR A 517 -7.75 -17.76 -10.56
C TYR A 517 -6.75 -18.68 -11.28
N GLU A 518 -6.54 -18.39 -12.56
CA GLU A 518 -5.52 -19.01 -13.39
C GLU A 518 -4.46 -17.96 -13.70
N GLN A 519 -3.20 -18.41 -13.80
CA GLN A 519 -2.10 -17.53 -14.14
C GLN A 519 -2.32 -16.95 -15.55
N PRO A 520 -2.41 -15.62 -15.69
CA PRO A 520 -2.70 -14.99 -16.98
C PRO A 520 -1.66 -15.37 -18.03
N GLU A 521 -0.39 -15.50 -17.63
CA GLU A 521 0.72 -15.86 -18.50
C GLU A 521 0.65 -17.29 -19.08
N LEU A 522 -0.20 -18.17 -18.53
CA LEU A 522 -0.40 -19.54 -19.03
C LEU A 522 -1.59 -19.66 -19.99
N THR A 523 -2.44 -18.64 -20.01
CA THR A 523 -3.59 -18.55 -20.90
C THR A 523 -3.10 -18.12 -22.28
N ALA A 524 -3.74 -18.59 -23.34
CA ALA A 524 -3.38 -18.16 -24.69
C ALA A 524 -3.60 -16.65 -24.82
N LEU A 525 -2.63 -15.94 -25.41
CA LEU A 525 -2.80 -14.53 -25.75
C LEU A 525 -4.05 -14.38 -26.63
N PRO A 526 -4.96 -13.44 -26.34
CA PRO A 526 -6.15 -13.24 -27.17
C PRO A 526 -5.73 -12.92 -28.61
N SER A 527 -6.09 -13.82 -29.52
CA SER A 527 -5.83 -13.69 -30.95
C SER A 527 -6.58 -12.49 -31.51
N ARG A 528 -5.98 -11.77 -32.47
CA ARG A 528 -6.54 -10.58 -33.15
C ARG A 528 -7.88 -10.81 -33.89
N LEU A 529 -8.53 -11.98 -33.76
CA LEU A 529 -9.65 -12.41 -34.60
C LEU A 529 -11.02 -12.48 -33.90
N ALA A 530 -11.19 -11.85 -32.75
CA ALA A 530 -12.52 -11.63 -32.16
C ALA A 530 -12.67 -10.16 -31.74
N GLY A 531 -13.01 -9.32 -32.73
CA GLY A 531 -13.29 -7.89 -32.57
C GLY A 531 -13.83 -7.31 -33.86
#